data_AF-A0A9W9IMX5-F1
#
_entry.id   AF-A0A9W9IMX5-F1
#
_cell.length_a   1.000
_cell.length_b   1.000
_cell.length_c   1.000
_cell.angle_alpha   90.00
_cell.angle_beta   90.00
_cell.angle_gamma   90.00
#
_symmetry.space_group_name_H-M   'P 1'
#
loop_
_entity.id
_entity.type
_entity.pdbx_description
1 polymer ?
#
loop_
_entity_poly.entity_id
_entity_poly.type
_entity_poly.pdbx_seq_one_letter_code
_entity_poly.pdbx_strand_id
1 'polypeptide(L)'
;MATLGGAEVMDMGLLVGSIVPGKKADLVIFRCDDIDTVPVVDPIATVVFHASPKNIDTVIVDRKIVKQNGQLVGVDWETLHDQMMGRSRRLTDEAAKVDMEKAESLFHSIFEKAMENRGDVVLVTVNYRLSIFGFLALNDSTVTDNYDVSDKIEALKWVQNHISAFGGDPNNVTIFRQSAGGSAVISLIQSQKAAGLFTGAIVQSSGSGYAMTPSAAAAQILPFIKNLCPHATGAVRLECLQSLPAETLLQLPETNVTSWTSVIDGLYLEDMPIAQLAKGRQYANNALPPNITSLEAGLDIMQKTGVLNAKQVEAVLESPLWAVSPTETTAMGNFSSEYSFNNAYSATVNVASNAFLTGPAIQVAQVGAASYSFDRMWIYTMERGYALSYFNPWGMCSFPVDHPEVPYYKCHSGDLYEVFGTYYLYDQPIRVDDDVYYTNAIQDMWASFARTGNPNVDKSYLRARGYSSTLAFFSDFVWPSFDAITPQVASLQFPGPAITTLPDQERIAVLMPFFSG
;
A
#
# COMPACT_ATOMS: atom_id res chain seq x y z
N MET A 1 -8.92 -12.08 -29.47
CA MET A 1 -9.94 -11.89 -30.52
C MET A 1 -11.09 -12.82 -30.22
N ALA A 2 -12.33 -12.37 -30.37
CA ALA A 2 -13.52 -13.20 -30.16
C ALA A 2 -14.48 -13.03 -31.34
N THR A 3 -15.40 -13.99 -31.52
CA THR A 3 -16.56 -13.76 -32.39
C THR A 3 -17.39 -12.63 -31.80
N LEU A 4 -18.11 -11.87 -32.63
CA LEU A 4 -18.86 -10.69 -32.15
C LEU A 4 -19.79 -11.04 -30.98
N GLY A 5 -20.52 -12.16 -31.09
CA GLY A 5 -21.39 -12.64 -30.02
C GLY A 5 -20.64 -13.12 -28.78
N GLY A 6 -19.42 -13.67 -28.91
CA GLY A 6 -18.60 -14.03 -27.76
C GLY A 6 -18.02 -12.80 -27.04
N ALA A 7 -17.69 -11.75 -27.78
CA ALA A 7 -17.21 -10.49 -27.22
C ALA A 7 -18.34 -9.70 -26.54
N GLU A 8 -19.57 -9.75 -27.07
CA GLU A 8 -20.76 -9.16 -26.46
C GLU A 8 -21.17 -9.88 -25.17
N VAL A 9 -21.13 -11.22 -25.13
CA VAL A 9 -21.46 -11.98 -23.91
C VAL A 9 -20.47 -11.71 -22.77
N MET A 10 -19.22 -11.40 -23.11
CA MET A 10 -18.18 -11.06 -22.14
C MET A 10 -18.08 -9.55 -21.85
N ASP A 11 -18.97 -8.73 -22.44
CA ASP A 11 -18.96 -7.26 -22.36
C ASP A 11 -17.63 -6.58 -22.74
N MET A 12 -16.88 -7.25 -23.63
CA MET A 12 -15.57 -6.79 -24.12
C MET A 12 -15.63 -6.31 -25.58
N GLY A 13 -16.83 -6.12 -26.14
CA GLY A 13 -17.04 -5.81 -27.56
C GLY A 13 -16.31 -4.57 -28.08
N LEU A 14 -15.98 -3.62 -27.19
CA LEU A 14 -15.25 -2.39 -27.51
C LEU A 14 -13.74 -2.49 -27.27
N LEU A 15 -13.27 -3.55 -26.59
CA LEU A 15 -11.88 -3.72 -26.15
C LEU A 15 -11.12 -4.78 -26.96
N VAL A 16 -11.78 -5.82 -27.46
CA VAL A 16 -11.13 -6.90 -28.22
C VAL A 16 -11.47 -6.87 -29.71
N GLY A 17 -10.47 -7.08 -30.57
CA GLY A 17 -10.66 -7.08 -32.04
C GLY A 17 -11.67 -8.13 -32.55
N SER A 18 -12.47 -7.74 -33.55
CA SER A 18 -13.57 -8.53 -34.13
C SER A 18 -13.12 -9.43 -35.30
N ILE A 19 -13.55 -10.70 -35.35
CA ILE A 19 -13.39 -11.58 -36.53
C ILE A 19 -14.69 -11.58 -37.34
N VAL A 20 -14.69 -10.95 -38.52
CA VAL A 20 -15.84 -10.88 -39.45
C VAL A 20 -15.35 -11.00 -40.90
N PRO A 21 -16.10 -11.65 -41.82
CA PRO A 21 -15.72 -11.72 -43.23
C PRO A 21 -15.47 -10.32 -43.83
N GLY A 22 -14.31 -10.12 -44.47
CA GLY A 22 -13.90 -8.84 -45.07
C GLY A 22 -12.88 -8.03 -44.27
N LYS A 23 -12.59 -8.38 -43.00
CA LYS A 23 -11.48 -7.79 -42.23
C LYS A 23 -10.18 -8.58 -42.43
N LYS A 24 -9.04 -7.90 -42.32
CA LYS A 24 -7.71 -8.53 -42.33
C LYS A 24 -7.59 -9.42 -41.08
N ALA A 25 -7.50 -10.73 -41.27
CA ALA A 25 -7.37 -11.68 -40.17
C ALA A 25 -5.89 -11.90 -39.84
N ASP A 26 -5.56 -11.85 -38.56
CA ASP A 26 -4.25 -12.21 -38.05
C ASP A 26 -4.23 -13.71 -37.74
N LEU A 27 -3.32 -14.46 -38.36
CA LEU A 27 -3.14 -15.89 -38.08
C LEU A 27 -2.02 -16.05 -37.05
N VAL A 28 -2.33 -16.70 -35.93
CA VAL A 28 -1.36 -17.03 -34.88
C VAL A 28 -1.26 -18.55 -34.80
N ILE A 29 -0.05 -19.08 -34.98
CA ILE A 29 0.24 -20.51 -34.89
C ILE A 29 0.97 -20.75 -33.57
N PHE A 30 0.44 -21.65 -32.77
CA PHE A 30 1.01 -22.05 -31.48
C PHE A 30 1.76 -23.37 -31.64
N ARG A 31 2.88 -23.50 -30.92
CA ARG A 31 3.50 -24.79 -30.64
C ARG A 31 2.67 -25.50 -29.58
N CYS A 32 2.47 -26.79 -29.79
CA CYS A 32 1.70 -27.65 -28.88
C CYS A 32 2.54 -28.83 -28.38
N ASP A 33 3.85 -28.76 -28.56
CA ASP A 33 4.86 -29.73 -28.14
C ASP A 33 5.75 -29.21 -27.02
N ASP A 34 5.61 -27.93 -26.63
CA ASP A 34 6.24 -27.42 -25.41
C ASP A 34 5.51 -27.97 -24.18
N ILE A 35 6.24 -28.25 -23.10
CA ILE A 35 5.71 -28.90 -21.88
C ILE A 35 4.48 -28.21 -21.27
N ASP A 36 4.33 -26.90 -21.49
CA ASP A 36 3.21 -26.07 -21.02
C ASP A 36 2.04 -25.96 -22.02
N THR A 37 2.19 -26.51 -23.22
CA THR A 37 1.17 -26.48 -24.29
C THR A 37 0.86 -27.84 -24.90
N VAL A 38 1.42 -28.94 -24.38
CA VAL A 38 1.01 -30.31 -24.73
C VAL A 38 -0.44 -30.55 -24.30
N PRO A 39 -1.40 -30.70 -25.23
CA PRO A 39 -2.79 -30.85 -24.86
C PRO A 39 -3.06 -32.30 -24.47
N VAL A 40 -3.38 -32.54 -23.19
CA VAL A 40 -3.70 -33.89 -22.68
C VAL A 40 -5.22 -34.15 -22.63
N VAL A 41 -6.04 -33.12 -22.40
CA VAL A 41 -7.49 -33.28 -22.19
C VAL A 41 -8.31 -32.23 -22.96
N ASP A 42 -7.96 -30.95 -22.88
CA ASP A 42 -8.66 -29.87 -23.60
C ASP A 42 -7.64 -28.95 -24.30
N PRO A 43 -7.52 -29.03 -25.63
CA PRO A 43 -6.57 -28.23 -26.38
C PRO A 43 -6.92 -26.74 -26.41
N ILE A 44 -8.20 -26.37 -26.26
CA ILE A 44 -8.63 -24.97 -26.26
C ILE A 44 -8.28 -24.34 -24.92
N ALA A 45 -8.62 -25.00 -23.80
CA ALA A 45 -8.24 -24.53 -22.47
C ALA A 45 -6.72 -24.45 -22.32
N THR A 46 -5.97 -25.41 -22.87
CA THR A 46 -4.50 -25.40 -22.86
C THR A 46 -3.93 -24.15 -23.55
N VAL A 47 -4.48 -23.76 -24.71
CA VAL A 47 -4.05 -22.54 -25.40
C VAL A 47 -4.51 -21.26 -24.69
N VAL A 48 -5.73 -21.24 -24.15
CA VAL A 48 -6.29 -20.02 -23.52
C VAL A 48 -5.66 -19.71 -22.17
N PHE A 49 -5.38 -20.74 -21.35
CA PHE A 49 -4.94 -20.55 -19.97
C PHE A 49 -3.44 -20.78 -19.76
N HIS A 50 -2.78 -21.58 -20.60
CA HIS A 50 -1.38 -21.97 -20.37
C HIS A 50 -0.41 -21.46 -21.44
N ALA A 51 -0.87 -21.13 -22.65
CA ALA A 51 0.02 -20.60 -23.68
C ALA A 51 0.45 -19.16 -23.34
N SER A 52 1.74 -18.90 -23.55
CA SER A 52 2.37 -17.59 -23.40
C SER A 52 2.95 -17.12 -24.73
N PRO A 53 3.41 -15.86 -24.85
CA PRO A 53 4.01 -15.35 -26.08
C PRO A 53 5.18 -16.17 -26.62
N LYS A 54 5.89 -16.94 -25.76
CA LYS A 54 6.99 -17.83 -26.16
C LYS A 54 6.50 -19.05 -26.96
N ASN A 55 5.27 -19.50 -26.72
CA ASN A 55 4.67 -20.67 -27.37
C ASN A 55 4.08 -20.32 -28.75
N ILE A 56 3.98 -19.03 -29.07
CA ILE A 56 3.59 -18.58 -30.41
C ILE A 56 4.77 -18.80 -31.36
N ASP A 57 4.61 -19.71 -32.30
CA ASP A 57 5.63 -20.00 -33.31
C ASP A 57 5.65 -18.94 -34.40
N THR A 58 4.48 -18.74 -35.03
CA THR A 58 4.34 -17.95 -36.24
C THR A 58 3.17 -16.99 -36.10
N VAL A 59 3.38 -15.74 -36.52
CA VAL A 59 2.34 -14.71 -36.59
C VAL A 59 2.32 -14.13 -37.99
N ILE A 60 1.14 -14.14 -38.61
CA ILE A 60 0.91 -13.58 -39.93
C ILE A 60 -0.10 -12.44 -39.78
N VAL A 61 0.34 -11.22 -40.09
CA VAL A 61 -0.48 -10.01 -40.09
C VAL A 61 -0.57 -9.52 -41.52
N ASP A 62 -1.78 -9.36 -42.07
CA ASP A 62 -1.98 -8.83 -43.42
C ASP A 62 -1.17 -9.56 -44.52
N ARG A 63 -1.16 -10.90 -44.45
CA ARG A 63 -0.36 -11.79 -45.33
C ARG A 63 1.16 -11.64 -45.20
N LYS A 64 1.67 -10.91 -44.21
CA LYS A 64 3.09 -10.81 -43.90
C LYS A 64 3.41 -11.58 -42.63
N ILE A 65 4.42 -12.43 -42.71
CA ILE A 65 4.95 -13.12 -41.54
C ILE A 65 5.76 -12.10 -40.72
N VAL A 66 5.33 -11.85 -39.49
CA VAL A 66 5.99 -10.92 -38.56
C VAL A 66 6.72 -11.65 -37.43
N LYS A 67 6.40 -12.94 -37.24
CA LYS A 67 7.12 -13.86 -36.35
C LYS A 67 7.17 -15.24 -37.01
N GLN A 68 8.30 -15.92 -36.94
CA GLN A 68 8.48 -17.27 -37.46
C GLN A 68 9.48 -18.04 -36.59
N ASN A 69 9.20 -19.32 -36.31
CA ASN A 69 10.06 -20.17 -35.46
C ASN A 69 10.32 -19.53 -34.08
N GLY A 70 9.33 -18.83 -33.52
CA GLY A 70 9.46 -18.14 -32.23
C GLY A 70 10.23 -16.82 -32.27
N GLN A 71 10.78 -16.38 -33.41
CA GLN A 71 11.54 -15.13 -33.55
C GLN A 71 10.81 -14.10 -34.42
N LEU A 72 10.95 -12.80 -34.10
CA LEU A 72 10.40 -11.74 -34.94
C LEU A 72 11.17 -11.65 -36.26
N VAL A 73 10.44 -11.58 -37.37
CA VAL A 73 11.02 -11.52 -38.72
C VAL A 73 11.16 -10.06 -39.14
N GLY A 74 12.34 -9.69 -39.63
CA GLY A 74 12.63 -8.33 -40.11
C GLY A 74 12.94 -7.31 -39.01
N VAL A 75 13.18 -7.77 -37.78
CA VAL A 75 13.69 -6.93 -36.69
C VAL A 75 15.21 -7.06 -36.64
N ASP A 76 15.89 -5.95 -36.92
CA ASP A 76 17.32 -5.83 -36.70
C ASP A 76 17.56 -5.56 -35.20
N TRP A 77 17.75 -6.64 -34.45
CA TRP A 77 17.93 -6.59 -33.00
C TRP A 77 19.18 -5.85 -32.56
N GLU A 78 20.24 -5.88 -33.38
CA GLU A 78 21.50 -5.19 -33.07
C GLU A 78 21.28 -3.68 -33.18
N THR A 79 20.69 -3.22 -34.29
CA THR A 79 20.32 -1.81 -34.46
C THR A 79 19.29 -1.35 -33.43
N LEU A 80 18.29 -2.17 -33.10
CA LEU A 80 17.27 -1.81 -32.11
C LEU A 80 17.87 -1.75 -30.69
N HIS A 81 18.76 -2.68 -30.35
CA HIS A 81 19.50 -2.67 -29.10
C HIS A 81 20.37 -1.42 -28.99
N ASP A 82 21.12 -1.08 -30.04
CA ASP A 82 21.95 0.13 -30.07
C ASP A 82 21.13 1.41 -29.99
N GLN A 83 19.96 1.45 -30.63
CA GLN A 83 19.04 2.58 -30.51
C GLN A 83 18.43 2.68 -29.10
N MET A 84 18.07 1.57 -28.48
CA MET A 84 17.58 1.55 -27.09
C MET A 84 18.67 1.98 -26.11
N MET A 85 19.89 1.45 -26.26
CA MET A 85 21.03 1.83 -25.44
C MET A 85 21.48 3.27 -25.68
N GLY A 86 21.35 3.77 -26.91
CA GLY A 86 21.62 5.16 -27.27
C GLY A 86 20.57 6.12 -26.71
N ARG A 87 19.27 5.74 -26.76
CA ARG A 87 18.18 6.51 -26.15
C ARG A 87 18.24 6.48 -24.63
N SER A 88 18.54 5.33 -24.04
CA SER A 88 18.75 5.18 -22.59
C SER A 88 19.92 6.06 -22.14
N ARG A 89 21.08 5.99 -22.79
CA ARG A 89 22.22 6.88 -22.50
C ARG A 89 21.85 8.36 -22.67
N ARG A 90 21.15 8.71 -23.75
CA ARG A 90 20.66 10.09 -23.95
C ARG A 90 19.70 10.53 -22.85
N LEU A 91 18.78 9.67 -22.41
CA LEU A 91 17.88 9.99 -21.30
C LEU A 91 18.64 10.15 -19.99
N THR A 92 19.64 9.31 -19.73
CA THR A 92 20.53 9.46 -18.56
C THR A 92 21.35 10.75 -18.64
N ASP A 93 21.89 11.09 -19.81
CA ASP A 93 22.68 12.30 -20.03
C ASP A 93 21.83 13.57 -19.96
N GLU A 94 20.58 13.53 -20.44
CA GLU A 94 19.62 14.62 -20.30
C GLU A 94 19.09 14.74 -18.86
N ALA A 95 18.82 13.62 -18.19
CA ALA A 95 18.43 13.59 -16.77
C ALA A 95 19.55 14.13 -15.87
N ALA A 96 20.81 13.85 -16.19
CA ALA A 96 21.97 14.39 -15.47
C ALA A 96 22.14 15.91 -15.65
N LYS A 97 21.49 16.52 -16.65
CA LYS A 97 21.44 17.98 -16.86
C LYS A 97 20.22 18.62 -16.20
N VAL A 98 19.27 17.82 -15.72
CA VAL A 98 18.14 18.33 -14.94
C VAL A 98 18.71 18.84 -13.63
N ASP A 99 18.47 20.11 -13.36
CA ASP A 99 18.73 20.73 -12.07
C ASP A 99 17.80 20.06 -11.05
N MET A 100 18.31 19.01 -10.40
CA MET A 100 17.54 18.18 -9.47
C MET A 100 17.07 19.00 -8.27
N GLU A 101 17.83 19.99 -7.80
CA GLU A 101 17.36 20.91 -6.76
C GLU A 101 16.16 21.72 -7.24
N LYS A 102 16.17 22.17 -8.50
CA LYS A 102 15.05 22.93 -9.06
C LYS A 102 13.85 22.05 -9.40
N ALA A 103 14.06 20.83 -9.88
CA ALA A 103 13.01 19.84 -10.13
C ALA A 103 12.39 19.35 -8.83
N GLU A 104 13.20 19.08 -7.80
CA GLU A 104 12.74 18.81 -6.44
C GLU A 104 12.05 20.02 -5.85
N SER A 105 12.55 21.26 -6.03
CA SER A 105 11.85 22.46 -5.57
C SER A 105 10.53 22.68 -6.30
N LEU A 106 10.42 22.32 -7.57
CA LEU A 106 9.19 22.40 -8.35
C LEU A 106 8.20 21.34 -7.87
N PHE A 107 8.67 20.12 -7.63
CA PHE A 107 7.90 19.01 -7.07
C PHE A 107 7.40 19.32 -5.65
N HIS A 108 8.27 19.80 -4.76
CA HIS A 108 7.92 20.26 -3.41
C HIS A 108 6.95 21.46 -3.47
N SER A 109 7.22 22.46 -4.31
CA SER A 109 6.38 23.65 -4.41
C SER A 109 4.97 23.42 -5.00
N ILE A 110 4.69 22.24 -5.55
CA ILE A 110 3.39 21.89 -6.13
C ILE A 110 2.70 20.83 -5.25
N PHE A 111 3.43 19.84 -4.73
CA PHE A 111 2.92 18.80 -3.84
C PHE A 111 2.53 19.35 -2.45
N GLU A 112 3.31 20.29 -1.90
CA GLU A 112 3.08 20.82 -0.55
C GLU A 112 1.98 21.91 -0.52
N LYS A 113 1.86 22.69 -1.60
CA LYS A 113 0.95 23.84 -1.66
C LYS A 113 -0.54 23.51 -1.54
N ALA A 114 -1.00 22.33 -1.94
CA ALA A 114 -2.44 22.02 -1.89
C ALA A 114 -2.94 21.88 -0.45
N MET A 115 -2.25 21.07 0.36
CA MET A 115 -2.58 20.90 1.78
C MET A 115 -2.20 22.15 2.60
N GLU A 116 -1.05 22.77 2.35
CA GLU A 116 -0.60 23.95 3.12
C GLU A 116 -1.52 25.17 2.92
N ASN A 117 -1.88 25.51 1.67
CA ASN A 117 -2.70 26.70 1.40
C ASN A 117 -4.13 26.57 1.92
N ARG A 118 -4.66 25.35 2.00
CA ARG A 118 -6.01 25.08 2.52
C ARG A 118 -6.01 24.89 4.04
N GLY A 119 -5.04 24.13 4.53
CA GLY A 119 -4.95 23.63 5.89
C GLY A 119 -4.34 24.59 6.90
N ASP A 120 -3.63 25.66 6.48
CA ASP A 120 -2.92 26.55 7.41
C ASP A 120 -1.99 25.75 8.34
N VAL A 121 -1.16 24.92 7.72
CA VAL A 121 -0.17 24.03 8.34
C VAL A 121 1.14 24.14 7.58
N VAL A 122 2.26 23.85 8.25
CA VAL A 122 3.56 23.63 7.59
C VAL A 122 3.72 22.14 7.35
N LEU A 123 3.89 21.73 6.08
CA LEU A 123 4.14 20.34 5.75
C LEU A 123 5.65 20.08 5.73
N VAL A 124 6.08 19.02 6.41
CA VAL A 124 7.48 18.58 6.40
C VAL A 124 7.56 17.17 5.84
N THR A 125 8.28 17.01 4.73
CA THR A 125 8.64 15.70 4.19
C THR A 125 10.08 15.37 4.57
N VAL A 126 10.35 14.09 4.88
CA VAL A 126 11.67 13.65 5.35
C VAL A 126 12.03 12.35 4.66
N ASN A 127 13.28 12.26 4.25
CA ASN A 127 13.90 11.02 3.78
C ASN A 127 14.58 10.32 4.96
N TYR A 128 14.62 9.00 4.93
CA TYR A 128 15.34 8.15 5.89
C TYR A 128 15.95 6.97 5.16
N ARG A 129 16.97 6.34 5.75
CA ARG A 129 17.65 5.20 5.11
C ARG A 129 16.71 4.01 4.93
N LEU A 130 16.78 3.39 3.75
CA LEU A 130 15.99 2.22 3.35
C LEU A 130 16.89 1.00 3.13
N SER A 131 16.26 -0.17 2.95
CA SER A 131 16.95 -1.43 2.68
C SER A 131 18.02 -1.73 3.74
N ILE A 132 19.09 -2.42 3.36
CA ILE A 132 20.22 -2.74 4.24
C ILE A 132 20.85 -1.51 4.90
N PHE A 133 20.72 -0.30 4.36
CA PHE A 133 21.26 0.91 4.98
C PHE A 133 20.45 1.39 6.19
N GLY A 134 19.16 1.08 6.21
CA GLY A 134 18.24 1.44 7.28
C GLY A 134 18.01 0.32 8.31
N PHE A 135 18.14 -0.93 7.85
CA PHE A 135 17.60 -2.12 8.55
C PHE A 135 18.64 -3.25 8.73
N LEU A 136 19.94 -2.96 8.66
CA LEU A 136 20.96 -3.97 8.90
C LEU A 136 21.04 -4.31 10.39
N ALA A 137 20.66 -5.55 10.74
CA ALA A 137 20.95 -6.17 12.03
C ALA A 137 22.03 -7.24 11.91
N LEU A 138 22.99 -7.21 12.85
CA LEU A 138 23.91 -8.32 13.09
C LEU A 138 23.73 -8.82 14.53
N ASN A 139 23.61 -10.14 14.72
CA ASN A 139 23.42 -10.77 16.03
C ASN A 139 24.75 -10.86 16.82
N ASP A 140 25.46 -9.75 16.93
CA ASP A 140 26.79 -9.69 17.56
C ASP A 140 27.06 -8.37 18.28
N SER A 141 26.02 -7.61 18.64
CA SER A 141 26.05 -6.34 19.40
C SER A 141 26.83 -5.18 18.76
N THR A 142 27.52 -5.39 17.64
CA THR A 142 28.30 -4.35 16.95
C THR A 142 27.46 -3.47 16.05
N VAL A 143 26.37 -4.00 15.51
CA VAL A 143 25.41 -3.29 14.65
C VAL A 143 24.04 -3.40 15.31
N THR A 144 23.54 -2.28 15.84
CA THR A 144 22.34 -2.23 16.68
C THR A 144 21.03 -2.01 15.91
N ASP A 145 21.05 -2.08 14.57
CA ASP A 145 19.90 -1.85 13.69
C ASP A 145 19.16 -0.51 13.98
N ASN A 146 17.92 -0.35 13.48
CA ASN A 146 17.02 0.79 13.66
C ASN A 146 17.60 2.12 13.19
N TYR A 147 18.48 2.09 12.18
CA TYR A 147 19.01 3.30 11.57
C TYR A 147 17.88 4.13 10.96
N ASP A 148 16.90 3.47 10.37
CA ASP A 148 15.69 4.09 9.84
C ASP A 148 14.89 4.83 10.93
N VAL A 149 14.79 4.30 12.15
CA VAL A 149 14.10 4.94 13.28
C VAL A 149 14.93 6.11 13.79
N SER A 150 16.25 5.93 13.89
CA SER A 150 17.19 6.99 14.31
C SER A 150 17.14 8.21 13.39
N ASP A 151 17.06 8.01 12.07
CA ASP A 151 16.94 9.07 11.08
C ASP A 151 15.63 9.86 11.27
N LYS A 152 14.52 9.16 11.51
CA LYS A 152 13.21 9.79 11.75
C LYS A 152 13.22 10.62 13.04
N ILE A 153 13.82 10.12 14.11
CA ILE A 153 13.95 10.84 15.38
C ILE A 153 14.83 12.08 15.21
N GLU A 154 15.91 12.00 14.44
CA GLU A 154 16.76 13.15 14.20
C GLU A 154 16.09 14.21 13.32
N ALA A 155 15.32 13.79 12.32
CA ALA A 155 14.46 14.69 11.57
C ALA A 155 13.42 15.38 12.46
N LEU A 156 12.82 14.66 13.42
CA LEU A 156 11.89 15.24 14.38
C LEU A 156 12.56 16.25 15.33
N LYS A 157 13.79 15.98 15.79
CA LYS A 157 14.56 16.98 16.55
C LYS A 157 14.91 18.20 15.71
N TRP A 158 15.20 18.02 14.42
CA TRP A 158 15.38 19.14 13.51
C TRP A 158 14.10 19.99 13.44
N VAL A 159 12.93 19.36 13.30
CA VAL A 159 11.63 20.05 13.34
C VAL A 159 11.48 20.82 14.65
N GLN A 160 11.71 20.17 15.80
CA GLN A 160 11.63 20.82 17.11
C GLN A 160 12.54 22.06 17.22
N ASN A 161 13.75 21.99 16.68
CA ASN A 161 14.74 23.06 16.79
C ASN A 161 14.56 24.19 15.76
N HIS A 162 13.93 23.91 14.63
CA HIS A 162 13.99 24.81 13.47
C HIS A 162 12.64 25.19 12.86
N ILE A 163 11.55 24.45 13.12
CA ILE A 163 10.29 24.66 12.39
C ILE A 163 9.67 26.05 12.62
N SER A 164 9.95 26.69 13.76
CA SER A 164 9.52 28.05 14.05
C SER A 164 10.02 29.07 13.02
N ALA A 165 11.17 28.83 12.38
CA ALA A 165 11.71 29.70 11.33
C ALA A 165 10.87 29.64 10.03
N PHE A 166 10.09 28.57 9.86
CA PHE A 166 9.21 28.34 8.71
C PHE A 166 7.75 28.65 9.04
N GLY A 167 7.47 29.19 10.24
CA GLY A 167 6.12 29.51 10.70
C GLY A 167 5.36 28.36 11.37
N GLY A 168 6.01 27.21 11.58
CA GLY A 168 5.40 26.10 12.31
C GLY A 168 5.55 26.23 13.83
N ASP A 169 4.71 25.54 14.59
CA ASP A 169 4.80 25.47 16.05
C ASP A 169 5.47 24.15 16.49
N PRO A 170 6.67 24.18 17.10
CA PRO A 170 7.34 22.96 17.57
C PRO A 170 6.55 22.25 18.69
N ASN A 171 5.66 22.95 19.40
CA ASN A 171 4.81 22.33 20.42
C ASN A 171 3.56 21.67 19.83
N ASN A 172 3.34 21.78 18.52
CA ASN A 172 2.19 21.22 17.84
C ASN A 172 2.60 20.50 16.56
N VAL A 173 3.35 19.41 16.74
CA VAL A 173 3.85 18.57 15.64
C VAL A 173 2.99 17.32 15.52
N THR A 174 2.40 17.09 14.34
CA THR A 174 1.69 15.85 14.03
C THR A 174 2.47 15.04 13.01
N ILE A 175 2.76 13.77 13.32
CA ILE A 175 3.39 12.84 12.36
C ILE A 175 2.34 12.05 11.60
N PHE A 176 2.50 11.84 10.31
CA PHE A 176 1.57 11.00 9.54
C PHE A 176 2.21 10.31 8.35
N ARG A 177 1.80 9.06 8.13
CA ARG A 177 2.30 8.21 7.04
C ARG A 177 1.35 7.06 6.73
N GLN A 178 1.54 6.50 5.55
CA GLN A 178 0.76 5.41 4.98
C GLN A 178 1.58 4.10 4.88
N SER A 179 0.91 2.95 5.02
CA SER A 179 1.50 1.60 4.88
C SER A 179 2.71 1.35 5.80
N ALA A 180 3.85 0.94 5.25
CA ALA A 180 5.11 0.75 5.99
C ALA A 180 5.52 2.03 6.73
N GLY A 181 5.21 3.21 6.19
CA GLY A 181 5.38 4.47 6.90
C GLY A 181 4.43 4.60 8.09
N GLY A 182 3.20 4.09 7.98
CA GLY A 182 2.27 3.97 9.11
C GLY A 182 2.82 3.05 10.20
N SER A 183 3.40 1.91 9.84
CA SER A 183 4.12 1.05 10.80
C SER A 183 5.27 1.81 11.47
N ALA A 184 6.00 2.66 10.73
CA ALA A 184 7.03 3.49 11.32
C ALA A 184 6.48 4.58 12.27
N VAL A 185 5.28 5.12 12.01
CA VAL A 185 4.58 6.00 12.97
C VAL A 185 4.23 5.23 14.24
N ILE A 186 3.76 3.99 14.14
CA ILE A 186 3.53 3.11 15.30
C ILE A 186 4.84 2.89 16.09
N SER A 187 5.96 2.62 15.40
CA SER A 187 7.27 2.49 16.04
C SER A 187 7.69 3.77 16.78
N LEU A 188 7.47 4.96 16.20
CA LEU A 188 7.76 6.24 16.85
C LEU A 188 6.85 6.53 18.04
N ILE A 189 5.58 6.13 17.96
CA ILE A 189 4.63 6.19 19.09
C ILE A 189 5.18 5.43 20.30
N GLN A 190 5.81 4.28 20.10
CA GLN A 190 6.30 3.42 21.18
C GLN A 190 7.75 3.71 21.58
N SER A 191 8.46 4.53 20.81
CA SER A 191 9.86 4.83 21.09
C SER A 191 9.98 5.92 22.15
N GLN A 192 10.58 5.59 23.30
CA GLN A 192 10.91 6.57 24.33
C GLN A 192 11.85 7.67 23.82
N LYS A 193 12.66 7.38 22.79
CA LYS A 193 13.55 8.36 22.15
C LYS A 193 12.80 9.40 21.32
N ALA A 194 11.55 9.12 20.95
CA ALA A 194 10.68 10.05 20.24
C ALA A 194 9.71 10.80 21.17
N ALA A 195 9.70 10.48 22.47
CA ALA A 195 8.81 11.10 23.43
C ALA A 195 9.00 12.62 23.49
N GLY A 196 7.90 13.35 23.40
CA GLY A 196 7.89 14.82 23.41
C GLY A 196 8.30 15.48 22.10
N LEU A 197 8.62 14.73 21.04
CA LEU A 197 8.96 15.31 19.73
C LEU A 197 7.74 15.57 18.83
N PHE A 198 6.58 15.03 19.19
CA PHE A 198 5.30 15.24 18.51
C PHE A 198 4.13 15.12 19.49
N THR A 199 3.00 15.73 19.14
CA THR A 199 1.78 15.79 19.96
C THR A 199 0.60 15.03 19.36
N GLY A 200 0.66 14.71 18.07
CA GLY A 200 -0.33 13.91 17.37
C GLY A 200 0.31 12.95 16.36
N ALA A 201 -0.42 11.90 16.01
CA ALA A 201 -0.02 10.98 14.96
C ALA A 201 -1.23 10.56 14.12
N ILE A 202 -1.03 10.30 12.84
CA ILE A 202 -2.03 9.70 11.96
C ILE A 202 -1.37 8.51 11.26
N VAL A 203 -1.90 7.33 11.52
CA VAL A 203 -1.45 6.11 10.88
C VAL A 203 -2.46 5.77 9.78
N GLN A 204 -2.03 5.58 8.54
CA GLN A 204 -2.93 5.30 7.41
C GLN A 204 -2.64 3.90 6.83
N SER A 205 -3.68 3.07 6.71
CA SER A 205 -3.60 1.74 6.06
C SER A 205 -2.38 0.91 6.50
N SER A 206 -2.18 0.78 7.80
CA SER A 206 -1.03 0.06 8.39
C SER A 206 -1.52 -1.18 9.15
N GLY A 207 -0.65 -2.18 9.26
CA GLY A 207 -0.82 -3.27 10.21
C GLY A 207 -0.54 -2.85 11.66
N SER A 208 -0.27 -3.81 12.55
CA SER A 208 -0.05 -3.57 13.98
C SER A 208 1.32 -3.00 14.36
N GLY A 209 2.13 -2.62 13.36
CA GLY A 209 3.56 -2.38 13.49
C GLY A 209 4.36 -3.68 13.37
N TYR A 210 5.52 -3.62 12.73
CA TYR A 210 6.38 -4.79 12.51
C TYR A 210 7.70 -4.60 13.24
N ALA A 211 8.04 -5.54 14.11
CA ALA A 211 9.35 -5.62 14.72
C ALA A 211 9.81 -7.08 14.79
N MET A 212 11.12 -7.29 14.77
CA MET A 212 11.73 -8.60 14.94
C MET A 212 12.72 -8.60 16.09
N THR A 213 13.02 -9.79 16.62
CA THR A 213 14.18 -9.93 17.51
C THR A 213 15.48 -9.71 16.71
N PRO A 214 16.56 -9.24 17.34
CA PRO A 214 17.84 -9.05 16.66
C PRO A 214 18.34 -10.33 15.96
N SER A 215 18.09 -11.50 16.57
CA SER A 215 18.48 -12.79 16.00
C SER A 215 17.68 -13.15 14.75
N ALA A 216 16.38 -12.87 14.72
CA ALA A 216 15.53 -13.11 13.55
C ALA A 216 15.89 -12.19 12.39
N ALA A 217 16.07 -10.90 12.64
CA ALA A 217 16.50 -9.94 11.62
C ALA A 217 17.88 -10.29 11.05
N ALA A 218 18.85 -10.62 11.91
CA ALA A 218 20.16 -11.07 11.47
C ALA A 218 20.08 -12.37 10.64
N ALA A 219 19.23 -13.32 11.03
CA ALA A 219 19.08 -14.58 10.31
C ALA A 219 18.53 -14.40 8.89
N GLN A 220 17.69 -13.38 8.65
CA GLN A 220 17.19 -13.07 7.32
C GLN A 220 18.28 -12.50 6.40
N ILE A 221 19.13 -11.61 6.90
CA ILE A 221 20.11 -10.92 6.04
C ILE A 221 21.44 -11.68 5.91
N LEU A 222 21.82 -12.48 6.91
CA LEU A 222 23.11 -13.16 6.99
C LEU A 222 23.46 -14.02 5.77
N PRO A 223 22.54 -14.82 5.18
CA PRO A 223 22.84 -15.64 4.00
C PRO A 223 23.33 -14.82 2.80
N PHE A 224 22.89 -13.56 2.69
CA PHE A 224 23.21 -12.69 1.56
C PHE A 224 24.52 -11.94 1.77
N ILE A 225 24.67 -11.31 2.94
CA ILE A 225 25.89 -10.56 3.26
C ILE A 225 27.10 -11.46 3.46
N LYS A 226 26.90 -12.75 3.81
CA LYS A 226 28.00 -13.72 3.90
C LYS A 226 28.61 -14.00 2.52
N ASN A 227 27.84 -13.98 1.44
CA ASN A 227 28.42 -14.18 0.10
C ASN A 227 29.29 -13.00 -0.33
N LEU A 228 28.93 -11.79 0.11
CA LEU A 228 29.72 -10.58 -0.12
C LEU A 228 30.96 -10.51 0.78
N CYS A 229 30.84 -10.99 2.02
CA CYS A 229 31.88 -10.96 3.05
C CYS A 229 32.04 -12.34 3.74
N PRO A 230 32.62 -13.35 3.05
CA PRO A 230 32.55 -14.78 3.44
C PRO A 230 33.37 -15.18 4.67
N HIS A 231 34.33 -14.36 5.09
CA HIS A 231 35.24 -14.64 6.20
C HIS A 231 35.16 -13.62 7.35
N ALA A 232 34.24 -12.67 7.25
CA ALA A 232 34.09 -11.59 8.21
C ALA A 232 32.93 -11.88 9.18
N THR A 233 32.99 -11.42 10.42
CA THR A 233 31.87 -11.43 11.40
C THR A 233 31.88 -10.14 12.20
N GLY A 234 30.76 -9.73 12.81
CA GLY A 234 30.67 -8.50 13.60
C GLY A 234 31.24 -7.28 12.92
N ALA A 235 32.05 -6.53 13.67
CA ALA A 235 32.71 -5.32 13.18
C ALA A 235 33.51 -5.56 11.89
N VAL A 236 34.18 -6.72 11.75
CA VAL A 236 34.93 -7.04 10.52
C VAL A 236 33.99 -7.19 9.32
N ARG A 237 32.78 -7.74 9.54
CA ARG A 237 31.78 -7.83 8.47
C ARG A 237 31.22 -6.46 8.15
N LEU A 238 30.95 -5.64 9.15
CA LEU A 238 30.52 -4.26 8.94
C LEU A 238 31.54 -3.47 8.11
N GLU A 239 32.81 -3.51 8.48
CA GLU A 239 33.90 -2.86 7.73
C GLU A 239 33.99 -3.36 6.28
N CYS A 240 33.88 -4.68 6.08
CA CYS A 240 33.82 -5.26 4.74
C CYS A 240 32.65 -4.70 3.94
N LEU A 241 31.43 -4.71 4.50
CA LEU A 241 30.24 -4.19 3.82
C LEU A 241 30.35 -2.68 3.52
N GLN A 242 30.92 -1.90 4.43
CA GLN A 242 31.16 -0.46 4.25
C GLN A 242 32.20 -0.16 3.17
N SER A 243 33.10 -1.10 2.88
CA SER A 243 34.09 -0.97 1.80
C SER A 243 33.53 -1.26 0.41
N LEU A 244 32.34 -1.84 0.31
CA LEU A 244 31.70 -2.16 -0.96
C LEU A 244 30.99 -0.92 -1.55
N PRO A 245 30.90 -0.81 -2.89
CA PRO A 245 30.00 0.16 -3.52
C PRO A 245 28.56 -0.03 -3.05
N ALA A 246 27.83 1.08 -2.85
CA ALA A 246 26.45 1.05 -2.40
C ALA A 246 25.54 0.26 -3.36
N GLU A 247 25.82 0.31 -4.66
CA GLU A 247 25.10 -0.41 -5.70
C GLU A 247 25.17 -1.93 -5.51
N THR A 248 26.31 -2.45 -5.02
CA THR A 248 26.46 -3.87 -4.70
C THR A 248 25.48 -4.31 -3.60
N LEU A 249 25.23 -3.42 -2.63
CA LEU A 249 24.32 -3.67 -1.52
C LEU A 249 22.85 -3.47 -1.93
N LEU A 250 22.57 -2.54 -2.85
CA LEU A 250 21.23 -2.33 -3.42
C LEU A 250 20.79 -3.46 -4.36
N GLN A 251 21.74 -4.15 -5.01
CA GLN A 251 21.47 -5.29 -5.89
C GLN A 251 21.22 -6.60 -5.14
N LEU A 252 21.24 -6.58 -3.80
CA LEU A 252 20.76 -7.72 -3.01
C LEU A 252 19.30 -8.01 -3.41
N PRO A 253 18.97 -9.20 -3.95
CA PRO A 253 17.66 -9.42 -4.55
C PRO A 253 16.55 -9.18 -3.51
N GLU A 254 15.59 -8.30 -3.80
CA GLU A 254 14.45 -8.06 -2.91
C GLU A 254 13.63 -9.33 -2.64
N THR A 255 13.65 -10.30 -3.57
CA THR A 255 13.00 -11.61 -3.43
C THR A 255 13.63 -12.50 -2.35
N ASN A 256 14.79 -12.12 -1.83
CA ASN A 256 15.61 -12.96 -0.97
C ASN A 256 15.55 -12.53 0.51
N VAL A 257 15.26 -11.25 0.78
CA VAL A 257 14.97 -10.76 2.14
C VAL A 257 13.46 -10.61 2.25
N THR A 258 12.83 -11.47 3.05
CA THR A 258 11.36 -11.55 3.12
C THR A 258 10.69 -10.30 3.69
N SER A 259 11.41 -9.47 4.46
CA SER A 259 10.95 -8.14 4.88
C SER A 259 12.08 -7.30 5.49
N TRP A 260 12.09 -5.99 5.24
CA TRP A 260 12.89 -5.03 6.00
C TRP A 260 12.06 -4.48 7.15
N THR A 261 12.42 -4.83 8.39
CA THR A 261 11.64 -4.49 9.58
C THR A 261 12.55 -4.00 10.69
N SER A 262 12.05 -3.07 11.51
CA SER A 262 12.75 -2.60 12.70
C SER A 262 12.98 -3.73 13.71
N VAL A 263 13.93 -3.54 14.62
CA VAL A 263 14.36 -4.55 15.60
C VAL A 263 14.04 -4.13 17.02
N ILE A 264 13.66 -5.10 17.85
CA ILE A 264 13.51 -4.92 19.31
C ILE A 264 14.92 -4.88 19.92
N ASP A 265 15.49 -3.68 20.01
CA ASP A 265 16.87 -3.43 20.46
C ASP A 265 16.96 -2.96 21.92
N GLY A 266 15.83 -2.67 22.57
CA GLY A 266 15.77 -2.11 23.92
C GLY A 266 16.20 -0.64 24.01
N LEU A 267 16.49 0.02 22.88
CA LEU A 267 16.94 1.41 22.81
C LEU A 267 15.91 2.29 22.09
N TYR A 268 15.57 1.93 20.85
CA TYR A 268 14.53 2.59 20.06
C TYR A 268 13.20 1.85 20.19
N LEU A 269 13.23 0.52 20.21
CA LEU A 269 12.05 -0.34 20.38
C LEU A 269 12.29 -1.33 21.52
N GLU A 270 11.49 -1.22 22.57
CA GLU A 270 11.65 -2.04 23.77
C GLU A 270 10.94 -3.40 23.70
N ASP A 271 9.88 -3.53 22.90
CA ASP A 271 9.10 -4.76 22.75
C ASP A 271 8.31 -4.71 21.42
N MET A 272 7.54 -5.74 21.12
CA MET A 272 6.62 -5.74 19.99
C MET A 272 5.67 -4.54 20.09
N PRO A 273 5.38 -3.85 18.97
CA PRO A 273 4.55 -2.66 18.97
C PRO A 273 3.24 -2.79 19.76
N ILE A 274 2.43 -3.79 19.43
CA ILE A 274 1.16 -4.01 20.09
C ILE A 274 1.30 -4.32 21.60
N ALA A 275 2.39 -4.99 21.98
CA ALA A 275 2.68 -5.31 23.38
C ALA A 275 3.08 -4.06 24.17
N GLN A 276 3.87 -3.16 23.58
CA GLN A 276 4.15 -1.86 24.19
C GLN A 276 2.88 -1.03 24.35
N LEU A 277 2.07 -0.98 23.28
CA LEU A 277 0.81 -0.24 23.31
C LEU A 277 -0.13 -0.75 24.41
N ALA A 278 -0.16 -2.06 24.67
CA ALA A 278 -1.01 -2.64 25.71
C ALA A 278 -0.63 -2.21 27.14
N LYS A 279 0.59 -1.70 27.37
CA LYS A 279 1.06 -1.27 28.70
C LYS A 279 0.50 0.10 29.14
N GLY A 280 -0.22 0.79 28.26
CA GLY A 280 -0.88 2.06 28.57
C GLY A 280 -0.01 3.29 28.28
N ARG A 281 -0.59 4.47 28.53
CA ARG A 281 -0.09 5.79 28.10
C ARG A 281 1.38 6.09 28.36
N GLN A 282 1.96 5.63 29.47
CA GLN A 282 3.36 5.89 29.78
C GLN A 282 4.36 5.19 28.81
N TYR A 283 3.86 4.29 27.96
CA TYR A 283 4.61 3.56 26.94
C TYR A 283 4.14 3.87 25.50
N ALA A 284 3.28 4.89 25.33
CA ALA A 284 2.78 5.32 24.03
C ALA A 284 2.65 6.85 23.94
N ASN A 285 3.21 7.45 22.89
CA ASN A 285 3.01 8.86 22.56
C ASN A 285 1.64 9.07 21.87
N ASN A 286 1.01 10.23 22.04
CA ASN A 286 -0.34 10.55 21.54
C ASN A 286 -0.57 10.20 20.05
N ALA A 287 -1.68 9.51 19.72
CA ALA A 287 -1.95 9.08 18.34
C ALA A 287 -3.44 9.00 17.94
N LEU A 288 -3.72 9.25 16.66
CA LEU A 288 -4.83 8.65 15.92
C LEU A 288 -4.34 7.35 15.25
N PRO A 289 -4.91 6.20 15.59
CA PRO A 289 -4.72 4.99 14.82
C PRO A 289 -5.56 5.01 13.54
N PRO A 290 -5.20 4.17 12.57
CA PRO A 290 -5.96 4.02 11.34
C PRO A 290 -7.25 3.24 11.57
N ASN A 291 -8.18 3.46 10.65
CA ASN A 291 -8.94 2.42 9.96
C ASN A 291 -9.24 3.02 8.55
N ILE A 292 -9.25 2.37 7.39
CA ILE A 292 -9.13 0.98 6.94
C ILE A 292 -8.05 0.88 5.82
N THR A 293 -7.90 -0.30 5.23
CA THR A 293 -7.63 -0.50 3.80
C THR A 293 -8.65 -1.49 3.22
N SER A 294 -9.29 -1.10 2.12
CA SER A 294 -10.26 -1.87 1.34
C SER A 294 -9.62 -2.96 0.48
N LEU A 295 -10.48 -3.86 -0.03
CA LEU A 295 -10.24 -5.10 -0.79
C LEU A 295 -8.81 -5.35 -1.29
N GLU A 296 -8.16 -4.48 -2.06
CA GLU A 296 -6.95 -4.86 -2.83
C GLU A 296 -5.60 -4.90 -2.11
N ALA A 297 -5.51 -4.48 -0.84
CA ALA A 297 -4.28 -4.70 -0.08
C ALA A 297 -3.88 -6.19 0.00
N GLY A 298 -4.88 -7.08 -0.01
CA GLY A 298 -4.66 -8.51 -0.06
C GLY A 298 -3.87 -8.98 -1.29
N LEU A 299 -4.01 -8.31 -2.44
CA LEU A 299 -3.39 -8.73 -3.69
C LEU A 299 -1.91 -8.37 -3.77
N ASP A 300 -1.52 -7.15 -3.41
CA ASP A 300 -0.10 -6.70 -3.37
C ASP A 300 0.69 -7.46 -2.31
N ILE A 301 0.08 -7.72 -1.14
CA ILE A 301 0.72 -8.50 -0.08
C ILE A 301 0.88 -9.96 -0.48
N MET A 302 -0.11 -10.59 -1.11
CA MET A 302 0.04 -11.93 -1.67
C MET A 302 1.13 -12.01 -2.75
N GLN A 303 1.23 -11.00 -3.62
CA GLN A 303 2.24 -10.93 -4.68
C GLN A 303 3.66 -10.75 -4.13
N LYS A 304 3.85 -9.88 -3.13
CA LYS A 304 5.17 -9.60 -2.53
C LYS A 304 5.65 -10.67 -1.56
N THR A 305 4.74 -11.31 -0.83
CA THR A 305 5.10 -12.36 0.15
C THR A 305 5.25 -13.75 -0.48
N GLY A 306 4.84 -13.94 -1.75
CA GLY A 306 4.87 -15.25 -2.41
C GLY A 306 3.95 -16.29 -1.77
N VAL A 307 2.99 -15.85 -0.96
CA VAL A 307 2.13 -16.72 -0.15
C VAL A 307 0.91 -17.10 -0.98
N LEU A 308 0.93 -18.36 -1.44
CA LEU A 308 -0.09 -19.11 -2.17
C LEU A 308 0.02 -19.06 -3.70
N ASN A 309 0.64 -20.11 -4.26
CA ASN A 309 0.45 -20.48 -5.66
C ASN A 309 -0.93 -21.15 -5.86
N ALA A 310 -1.38 -21.27 -7.12
CA ALA A 310 -2.69 -21.83 -7.47
C ALA A 310 -3.00 -23.19 -6.81
N LYS A 311 -1.97 -24.01 -6.61
CA LYS A 311 -2.07 -25.33 -5.97
C LYS A 311 -2.32 -25.26 -4.46
N GLN A 312 -1.83 -24.20 -3.81
CA GLN A 312 -2.08 -23.94 -2.39
C GLN A 312 -3.45 -23.28 -2.18
N VAL A 313 -3.93 -22.49 -3.14
CA VAL A 313 -5.32 -22.00 -3.16
C VAL A 313 -6.30 -23.16 -3.34
N GLU A 314 -6.03 -24.09 -4.28
CA GLU A 314 -6.81 -25.32 -4.43
C GLU A 314 -6.75 -26.19 -3.16
N ALA A 315 -5.58 -26.36 -2.54
CA ALA A 315 -5.46 -27.12 -1.28
C ALA A 315 -6.22 -26.48 -0.10
N VAL A 316 -6.34 -25.15 -0.05
CA VAL A 316 -7.16 -24.45 0.95
C VAL A 316 -8.65 -24.66 0.68
N LEU A 317 -9.07 -24.61 -0.58
CA LEU A 317 -10.44 -24.90 -1.02
C LEU A 317 -10.84 -26.37 -0.82
N GLU A 318 -9.89 -27.30 -0.92
CA GLU A 318 -10.07 -28.75 -0.68
C GLU A 318 -9.89 -29.15 0.79
N SER A 319 -9.34 -28.27 1.63
CA SER A 319 -9.19 -28.54 3.07
C SER A 319 -10.52 -28.42 3.81
N PRO A 320 -10.72 -29.11 4.95
CA PRO A 320 -11.92 -28.98 5.77
C PRO A 320 -12.09 -27.59 6.40
N LEU A 321 -11.16 -26.64 6.19
CA LEU A 321 -11.37 -25.22 6.50
C LEU A 321 -12.48 -24.59 5.64
N TRP A 322 -12.94 -25.27 4.57
CA TRP A 322 -14.03 -24.87 3.69
C TRP A 322 -15.19 -25.90 3.60
N ALA A 323 -15.33 -26.79 4.59
CA ALA A 323 -16.41 -27.77 4.59
C ALA A 323 -17.79 -27.14 4.83
N VAL A 324 -18.46 -26.71 3.75
CA VAL A 324 -19.93 -26.74 3.70
C VAL A 324 -20.34 -28.20 3.44
N SER A 325 -20.41 -28.99 4.50
CA SER A 325 -21.08 -30.29 4.48
C SER A 325 -22.59 -30.08 4.68
N PRO A 326 -23.48 -30.73 3.90
CA PRO A 326 -24.93 -30.51 3.98
C PRO A 326 -25.63 -30.89 5.30
N THR A 327 -24.90 -31.30 6.34
CA THR A 327 -25.47 -31.89 7.56
C THR A 327 -25.05 -31.26 8.90
N GLU A 328 -24.29 -30.16 8.92
CA GLU A 328 -23.96 -29.45 10.17
C GLU A 328 -24.42 -27.98 10.18
N THR A 329 -25.65 -27.77 9.72
CA THR A 329 -26.34 -26.47 9.62
C THR A 329 -26.80 -25.86 10.95
N THR A 330 -26.31 -26.28 12.11
CA THR A 330 -26.88 -25.86 13.41
C THR A 330 -25.92 -25.22 14.41
N ALA A 331 -24.64 -25.03 14.07
CA ALA A 331 -23.71 -24.25 14.90
C ALA A 331 -23.04 -23.04 14.20
N MET A 332 -23.21 -22.90 12.87
CA MET A 332 -22.79 -21.73 12.07
C MET A 332 -23.99 -21.04 11.39
N GLY A 333 -25.20 -21.30 11.88
CA GLY A 333 -26.44 -20.72 11.38
C GLY A 333 -26.67 -19.32 11.94
N ASN A 334 -25.94 -18.33 11.45
CA ASN A 334 -26.42 -16.94 11.31
C ASN A 334 -25.41 -15.98 10.64
N PHE A 335 -24.59 -16.43 9.69
CA PHE A 335 -24.05 -15.47 8.72
C PHE A 335 -25.26 -14.92 7.96
N SER A 336 -25.63 -13.66 8.23
CA SER A 336 -26.73 -13.00 7.55
C SER A 336 -26.52 -13.10 6.04
N SER A 337 -27.64 -13.16 5.33
CA SER A 337 -27.75 -13.19 3.87
C SER A 337 -27.17 -11.96 3.14
N GLU A 338 -26.27 -11.19 3.77
CA GLU A 338 -25.66 -9.96 3.24
C GLU A 338 -24.28 -10.16 2.60
N TYR A 339 -23.60 -11.29 2.83
CA TYR A 339 -22.26 -11.52 2.28
C TYR A 339 -22.28 -12.47 1.08
N SER A 340 -22.59 -11.91 -0.11
CA SER A 340 -22.37 -12.56 -1.39
C SER A 340 -21.00 -12.15 -1.94
N PHE A 341 -20.02 -13.07 -1.96
CA PHE A 341 -18.80 -12.86 -2.74
C PHE A 341 -19.05 -13.29 -4.18
N ASN A 342 -18.91 -12.38 -5.13
CA ASN A 342 -19.22 -12.63 -6.54
C ASN A 342 -18.28 -13.67 -7.19
N ASN A 343 -17.10 -13.93 -6.60
CA ASN A 343 -16.13 -14.95 -7.04
C ASN A 343 -15.05 -15.23 -5.97
N ALA A 344 -14.30 -16.33 -6.15
CA ALA A 344 -13.17 -16.72 -5.30
C ALA A 344 -12.10 -15.63 -5.19
N TYR A 345 -11.89 -14.88 -6.28
CA TYR A 345 -10.97 -13.74 -6.31
C TYR A 345 -11.33 -12.67 -5.25
N SER A 346 -12.59 -12.26 -5.20
CA SER A 346 -13.07 -11.29 -4.21
C SER A 346 -12.96 -11.83 -2.79
N ALA A 347 -13.18 -13.13 -2.57
CA ALA A 347 -13.01 -13.77 -1.26
C ALA A 347 -11.54 -13.76 -0.80
N THR A 348 -10.60 -14.13 -1.67
CA THR A 348 -9.16 -14.12 -1.40
C THR A 348 -8.64 -12.73 -1.02
N VAL A 349 -9.05 -11.73 -1.78
CA VAL A 349 -8.73 -10.31 -1.61
C VAL A 349 -9.21 -9.80 -0.23
N ASN A 350 -10.43 -10.16 0.18
CA ASN A 350 -10.97 -9.86 1.50
C ASN A 350 -10.22 -10.54 2.66
N VAL A 351 -9.86 -11.81 2.49
CA VAL A 351 -9.11 -12.57 3.51
C VAL A 351 -7.74 -11.94 3.75
N ALA A 352 -6.99 -11.66 2.68
CA ALA A 352 -5.65 -11.11 2.81
C ALA A 352 -5.66 -9.66 3.32
N SER A 353 -6.60 -8.82 2.88
CA SER A 353 -6.76 -7.46 3.45
C SER A 353 -7.06 -7.48 4.95
N ASN A 354 -7.90 -8.42 5.40
CA ASN A 354 -8.18 -8.58 6.81
C ASN A 354 -7.01 -9.13 7.61
N ALA A 355 -6.27 -10.08 7.05
CA ALA A 355 -5.14 -10.69 7.71
C ALA A 355 -4.00 -9.68 7.94
N PHE A 356 -3.71 -8.83 6.95
CA PHE A 356 -2.50 -8.02 6.97
C PHE A 356 -2.71 -6.55 7.37
N LEU A 357 -3.88 -5.97 7.08
CA LEU A 357 -4.13 -4.54 7.35
C LEU A 357 -5.32 -4.34 8.28
N THR A 358 -6.54 -4.72 7.88
CA THR A 358 -7.75 -4.38 8.64
C THR A 358 -7.75 -5.02 10.04
N GLY A 359 -7.46 -6.32 10.16
CA GLY A 359 -7.40 -7.01 11.44
C GLY A 359 -6.34 -6.42 12.38
N PRO A 360 -5.06 -6.33 11.96
CA PRO A 360 -4.02 -5.72 12.78
C PRO A 360 -4.26 -4.24 13.12
N ALA A 361 -4.84 -3.44 12.21
CA ALA A 361 -5.23 -2.04 12.52
C ALA A 361 -6.31 -1.98 13.60
N ILE A 362 -7.33 -2.83 13.50
CA ILE A 362 -8.38 -2.95 14.50
C ILE A 362 -7.81 -3.42 15.84
N GLN A 363 -6.83 -4.33 15.83
CA GLN A 363 -6.12 -4.73 17.04
C GLN A 363 -5.42 -3.54 17.71
N VAL A 364 -4.70 -2.70 16.93
CA VAL A 364 -4.08 -1.47 17.46
C VAL A 364 -5.12 -0.53 18.06
N ALA A 365 -6.24 -0.31 17.36
CA ALA A 365 -7.31 0.57 17.83
C ALA A 365 -7.93 0.04 19.14
N GLN A 366 -8.32 -1.22 19.17
CA GLN A 366 -8.95 -1.85 20.34
C GLN A 366 -7.98 -1.91 21.53
N VAL A 367 -6.73 -2.33 21.32
CA VAL A 367 -5.72 -2.38 22.40
C VAL A 367 -5.41 -0.97 22.88
N GLY A 368 -5.18 -0.02 21.98
CA GLY A 368 -4.87 1.38 22.34
C GLY A 368 -6.00 2.05 23.14
N ALA A 369 -7.25 1.80 22.76
CA ALA A 369 -8.42 2.31 23.48
C ALA A 369 -8.60 1.61 24.84
N ALA A 370 -8.54 0.27 24.87
CA ALA A 370 -8.74 -0.50 26.11
C ALA A 370 -7.65 -0.26 27.16
N SER A 371 -6.42 0.01 26.71
CA SER A 371 -5.28 0.34 27.58
C SER A 371 -5.17 1.83 27.93
N TYR A 372 -6.05 2.67 27.39
CA TYR A 372 -5.99 4.13 27.51
C TYR A 372 -4.64 4.72 27.09
N SER A 373 -4.02 4.11 26.08
CA SER A 373 -2.70 4.52 25.58
C SER A 373 -2.69 5.88 24.90
N PHE A 374 -3.87 6.35 24.47
CA PHE A 374 -4.03 7.66 23.86
C PHE A 374 -5.07 8.48 24.64
N ASP A 375 -4.97 9.81 24.59
CA ASP A 375 -6.00 10.71 25.12
C ASP A 375 -7.33 10.51 24.45
N ARG A 376 -7.31 10.49 23.11
CA ARG A 376 -8.47 10.29 22.25
C ARG A 376 -8.01 9.62 20.98
N MET A 377 -8.93 8.91 20.36
CA MET A 377 -8.68 8.05 19.22
C MET A 377 -9.80 8.25 18.22
N TRP A 378 -9.50 8.28 16.93
CA TRP A 378 -10.52 8.37 15.88
C TRP A 378 -10.19 7.39 14.78
N ILE A 379 -11.19 6.67 14.33
CA ILE A 379 -11.08 5.50 13.45
C ILE A 379 -11.99 5.77 12.25
N TYR A 380 -11.48 5.61 11.02
CA TYR A 380 -12.25 5.89 9.79
C TYR A 380 -12.40 4.69 8.85
N THR A 381 -13.16 4.90 7.79
CA THR A 381 -13.18 4.11 6.56
C THR A 381 -13.18 5.11 5.42
N MET A 382 -12.33 4.93 4.41
CA MET A 382 -12.43 5.73 3.19
C MET A 382 -13.28 4.99 2.17
N GLU A 383 -14.40 5.60 1.78
CA GLU A 383 -15.31 5.06 0.79
C GLU A 383 -15.11 5.66 -0.60
N ARG A 384 -14.20 6.63 -0.72
CA ARG A 384 -13.73 7.17 -2.00
C ARG A 384 -12.21 7.29 -1.96
N GLY A 385 -11.57 7.04 -3.09
CA GLY A 385 -10.13 7.18 -3.21
C GLY A 385 -9.67 7.00 -4.65
N TYR A 386 -8.57 7.66 -4.98
CA TYR A 386 -7.95 7.61 -6.30
C TYR A 386 -6.67 6.80 -6.19
N ALA A 387 -6.58 5.71 -6.95
CA ALA A 387 -5.34 4.94 -7.04
C ALA A 387 -4.19 5.82 -7.53
N LEU A 388 -2.99 5.61 -7.01
CA LEU A 388 -1.82 6.31 -7.53
C LEU A 388 -1.65 5.94 -9.01
N SER A 389 -1.36 6.94 -9.85
CA SER A 389 -1.26 6.77 -11.30
C SER A 389 -0.23 5.71 -11.72
N TYR A 390 0.81 5.53 -10.90
CA TYR A 390 1.90 4.57 -11.07
C TYR A 390 1.72 3.28 -10.24
N PHE A 391 0.64 3.16 -9.46
CA PHE A 391 0.34 2.02 -8.62
C PHE A 391 -1.11 1.56 -8.84
N ASN A 392 -1.37 1.01 -10.04
CA ASN A 392 -2.66 0.48 -10.46
C ASN A 392 -2.48 -0.93 -11.07
N PRO A 393 -2.21 -1.95 -10.25
CA PRO A 393 -1.97 -3.31 -10.73
C PRO A 393 -3.17 -3.79 -11.56
N TRP A 394 -2.88 -4.19 -12.80
CA TRP A 394 -3.87 -4.72 -13.75
C TRP A 394 -5.07 -3.80 -14.05
N GLY A 395 -4.97 -2.50 -13.75
CA GLY A 395 -6.05 -1.54 -13.94
C GLY A 395 -7.21 -1.69 -12.96
N MET A 396 -7.06 -2.49 -11.91
CA MET A 396 -8.17 -2.86 -11.02
C MET A 396 -8.57 -1.75 -10.06
N CYS A 397 -7.61 -0.90 -9.70
CA CYS A 397 -7.83 0.27 -8.87
C CYS A 397 -8.43 1.46 -9.64
N SER A 398 -8.79 1.26 -10.90
CA SER A 398 -9.40 2.31 -11.72
C SER A 398 -10.82 2.59 -11.24
N PHE A 399 -11.16 3.87 -11.19
CA PHE A 399 -12.49 4.34 -10.84
C PHE A 399 -13.26 4.73 -12.11
N PRO A 400 -14.58 4.48 -12.15
CA PRO A 400 -15.39 4.71 -13.35
C PRO A 400 -15.80 6.20 -13.43
N VAL A 401 -15.22 6.92 -14.39
CA VAL A 401 -15.52 8.34 -14.65
C VAL A 401 -16.95 8.48 -15.15
N ASP A 402 -17.67 9.50 -14.66
CA ASP A 402 -19.08 9.82 -14.96
C ASP A 402 -20.10 8.71 -14.61
N HIS A 403 -19.67 7.67 -13.89
CA HIS A 403 -20.47 6.52 -13.49
C HIS A 403 -20.34 6.24 -11.98
N PRO A 404 -20.73 7.20 -11.11
CA PRO A 404 -20.51 7.10 -9.67
C PRO A 404 -21.24 5.93 -9.00
N GLU A 405 -22.26 5.37 -9.65
CA GLU A 405 -23.03 4.18 -9.24
C GLU A 405 -22.26 2.88 -9.40
N VAL A 406 -21.26 2.85 -10.28
CA VAL A 406 -20.48 1.64 -10.55
C VAL A 406 -19.48 1.43 -9.40
N PRO A 407 -19.55 0.30 -8.69
CA PRO A 407 -18.60 0.01 -7.63
C PRO A 407 -17.20 -0.18 -8.23
N TYR A 408 -16.20 0.23 -7.46
CA TYR A 408 -14.80 0.09 -7.86
C TYR A 408 -13.94 -0.27 -6.65
N TYR A 409 -12.76 -0.77 -6.94
CA TYR A 409 -11.81 -1.14 -5.91
C TYR A 409 -11.10 0.09 -5.36
N LYS A 410 -11.29 0.33 -4.08
CA LYS A 410 -10.55 1.32 -3.31
C LYS A 410 -9.22 0.67 -2.95
N CYS A 411 -8.14 1.07 -3.58
CA CYS A 411 -6.86 0.41 -3.39
C CYS A 411 -6.07 0.99 -2.23
N HIS A 412 -5.15 0.17 -1.70
CA HIS A 412 -4.12 0.63 -0.79
C HIS A 412 -3.40 1.83 -1.39
N SER A 413 -3.17 2.87 -0.58
CA SER A 413 -2.66 4.21 -0.97
C SER A 413 -3.63 5.11 -1.71
N GLY A 414 -4.86 4.66 -1.99
CA GLY A 414 -5.89 5.45 -2.66
C GLY A 414 -6.36 6.68 -1.89
N ASP A 415 -6.06 6.73 -0.59
CA ASP A 415 -6.31 7.86 0.30
C ASP A 415 -5.27 8.98 0.18
N LEU A 416 -4.08 8.70 -0.36
CA LEU A 416 -2.99 9.68 -0.43
C LEU A 416 -3.34 10.88 -1.30
N TYR A 417 -3.96 10.65 -2.46
CA TYR A 417 -4.39 11.74 -3.33
C TYR A 417 -5.48 12.62 -2.71
N GLU A 418 -6.31 12.05 -1.84
CA GLU A 418 -7.32 12.79 -1.10
C GLU A 418 -6.68 13.63 0.02
N VAL A 419 -5.76 13.03 0.78
CA VAL A 419 -5.06 13.69 1.88
C VAL A 419 -4.15 14.82 1.38
N PHE A 420 -3.40 14.60 0.29
CA PHE A 420 -2.53 15.63 -0.28
C PHE A 420 -3.25 16.55 -1.26
N GLY A 421 -4.42 16.17 -1.78
CA GLY A 421 -5.14 16.92 -2.81
C GLY A 421 -4.33 17.03 -4.09
N THR A 422 -3.83 15.90 -4.60
CA THR A 422 -2.84 15.88 -5.70
C THR A 422 -3.27 15.06 -6.91
N TYR A 423 -4.48 14.47 -6.95
CA TYR A 423 -4.89 13.63 -8.08
C TYR A 423 -4.79 14.38 -9.44
N TYR A 424 -5.11 15.68 -9.47
CA TYR A 424 -5.02 16.51 -10.68
C TYR A 424 -3.57 16.79 -11.13
N LEU A 425 -2.57 16.60 -10.27
CA LEU A 425 -1.15 16.77 -10.63
C LEU A 425 -0.60 15.57 -11.39
N TYR A 426 -1.26 14.42 -11.27
CA TYR A 426 -0.82 13.15 -11.86
C TYR A 426 -1.75 12.70 -12.99
N ASP A 427 -2.40 13.67 -13.65
CA ASP A 427 -3.32 13.48 -14.78
C ASP A 427 -4.45 12.46 -14.50
N GLN A 428 -4.81 12.27 -13.22
CA GLN A 428 -5.98 11.46 -12.89
C GLN A 428 -7.26 12.24 -13.24
N PRO A 429 -8.18 11.66 -14.04
CA PRO A 429 -9.44 12.31 -14.34
C PRO A 429 -10.25 12.46 -13.06
N ILE A 430 -11.02 13.54 -12.93
CA ILE A 430 -12.03 13.65 -11.87
C ILE A 430 -13.13 12.62 -12.18
N ARG A 431 -13.45 11.73 -11.24
CA ARG A 431 -14.51 10.73 -11.42
C ARG A 431 -15.88 11.39 -11.56
N VAL A 432 -16.18 12.32 -10.65
CA VAL A 432 -17.35 13.19 -10.60
C VAL A 432 -16.95 14.48 -9.88
N ASP A 433 -17.57 15.61 -10.19
CA ASP A 433 -17.25 16.92 -9.59
C ASP A 433 -17.26 16.90 -8.06
N ASP A 434 -18.13 16.08 -7.48
CA ASP A 434 -18.27 15.90 -6.03
C ASP A 434 -16.98 15.41 -5.34
N ASP A 435 -16.09 14.72 -6.04
CA ASP A 435 -14.84 14.24 -5.46
C ASP A 435 -13.92 15.40 -5.09
N VAL A 436 -13.99 16.53 -5.81
CA VAL A 436 -13.26 17.75 -5.44
C VAL A 436 -13.71 18.23 -4.05
N TYR A 437 -15.01 18.17 -3.76
CA TYR A 437 -15.53 18.55 -2.45
C TYR A 437 -15.15 17.54 -1.37
N TYR A 438 -15.14 16.25 -1.70
CA TYR A 438 -14.67 15.19 -0.82
C TYR A 438 -13.20 15.39 -0.43
N THR A 439 -12.29 15.55 -1.39
CA THR A 439 -10.86 15.84 -1.16
C THR A 439 -10.67 17.03 -0.23
N ASN A 440 -11.36 18.13 -0.53
CA ASN A 440 -11.31 19.34 0.29
C ASN A 440 -11.73 19.08 1.74
N ALA A 441 -12.78 18.28 1.95
CA ALA A 441 -13.23 17.91 3.28
C ALA A 441 -12.21 17.02 4.02
N ILE A 442 -11.60 16.05 3.34
CA ILE A 442 -10.53 15.21 3.88
C ILE A 442 -9.32 16.06 4.32
N GLN A 443 -8.85 16.96 3.46
CA GLN A 443 -7.75 17.87 3.79
C GLN A 443 -8.07 18.72 5.03
N ASP A 444 -9.30 19.24 5.11
CA ASP A 444 -9.73 20.05 6.25
C ASP A 444 -9.76 19.23 7.56
N MET A 445 -10.14 17.94 7.51
CA MET A 445 -10.12 17.04 8.67
C MET A 445 -8.71 16.73 9.14
N TRP A 446 -7.80 16.37 8.22
CA TRP A 446 -6.40 16.08 8.54
C TRP A 446 -5.71 17.31 9.11
N ALA A 447 -5.91 18.47 8.48
CA ALA A 447 -5.35 19.72 8.97
C ALA A 447 -5.99 20.16 10.30
N SER A 448 -7.29 19.93 10.51
CA SER A 448 -7.94 20.17 11.80
C SER A 448 -7.34 19.31 12.90
N PHE A 449 -7.08 18.04 12.62
CA PHE A 449 -6.40 17.17 13.56
C PHE A 449 -4.99 17.68 13.86
N ALA A 450 -4.22 18.04 12.83
CA ALA A 450 -2.87 18.58 13.03
C ALA A 450 -2.87 19.87 13.87
N ARG A 451 -3.86 20.75 13.70
CA ARG A 451 -3.97 22.01 14.45
C ARG A 451 -4.47 21.83 15.88
N THR A 452 -5.40 20.89 16.11
CA THR A 452 -6.20 20.87 17.35
C THR A 452 -6.20 19.54 18.11
N GLY A 453 -5.59 18.51 17.54
CA GLY A 453 -5.73 17.13 18.02
C GLY A 453 -7.15 16.57 17.84
N ASN A 454 -8.00 17.19 17.01
CA ASN A 454 -9.37 16.75 16.75
C ASN A 454 -9.71 16.86 15.25
N PRO A 455 -10.14 15.77 14.58
CA PRO A 455 -10.48 15.81 13.16
C PRO A 455 -11.82 16.52 12.88
N ASN A 456 -12.62 16.82 13.91
CA ASN A 456 -13.85 17.61 13.76
C ASN A 456 -13.49 19.07 13.48
N VAL A 457 -13.74 19.51 12.24
CA VAL A 457 -13.39 20.85 11.79
C VAL A 457 -14.29 21.92 12.42
N ASP A 458 -13.67 23.00 12.93
CA ASP A 458 -14.41 24.15 13.46
C ASP A 458 -15.23 24.83 12.33
N LYS A 459 -16.55 24.85 12.49
CA LYS A 459 -17.48 25.46 11.52
C LYS A 459 -17.26 26.97 11.40
N SER A 460 -16.77 27.65 12.44
CA SER A 460 -16.41 29.07 12.39
C SER A 460 -15.16 29.30 11.53
N TYR A 461 -14.16 28.41 11.62
CA TYR A 461 -12.99 28.41 10.74
C TYR A 461 -13.40 28.23 9.28
N LEU A 462 -14.23 27.22 8.97
CA LEU A 462 -14.72 26.99 7.61
C LEU A 462 -15.47 28.21 7.04
N ARG A 463 -16.33 28.85 7.85
CA ARG A 463 -17.05 30.08 7.44
C ARG A 463 -16.08 31.24 7.19
N ALA A 464 -15.09 31.44 8.06
CA ALA A 464 -14.11 32.50 7.92
C ALA A 464 -13.25 32.34 6.65
N ARG A 465 -12.95 31.10 6.25
CA ARG A 465 -12.20 30.77 5.04
C ARG A 465 -13.06 30.72 3.77
N GLY A 466 -14.39 30.80 3.90
CA GLY A 466 -15.31 30.66 2.77
C GLY A 466 -15.44 29.24 2.22
N TYR A 467 -15.10 28.20 3.02
CA TYR A 467 -15.13 26.80 2.62
C TYR A 467 -16.54 26.21 2.73
N SER A 468 -17.45 26.72 1.89
CA SER A 468 -18.87 26.37 1.91
C SER A 468 -19.16 24.91 1.56
N SER A 469 -18.39 24.31 0.65
CA SER A 469 -18.53 22.88 0.27
C SER A 469 -18.24 21.95 1.45
N THR A 470 -17.13 22.20 2.17
CA THR A 470 -16.78 21.44 3.38
C THR A 470 -17.80 21.68 4.51
N LEU A 471 -18.30 22.91 4.65
CA LEU A 471 -19.32 23.22 5.65
C LEU A 471 -20.62 22.42 5.40
N ALA A 472 -21.00 22.24 4.13
CA ALA A 472 -22.13 21.40 3.75
C ALA A 472 -21.87 19.91 4.02
N PHE A 473 -20.65 19.43 3.74
CA PHE A 473 -20.22 18.05 4.00
C PHE A 473 -20.30 17.67 5.50
N PHE A 474 -20.02 18.62 6.41
CA PHE A 474 -20.04 18.40 7.86
C PHE A 474 -21.23 19.03 8.61
N SER A 475 -22.32 19.42 7.92
CA SER A 475 -23.39 20.19 8.57
C SER A 475 -23.92 19.51 9.84
N ASP A 476 -24.05 18.19 9.82
CA ASP A 476 -24.66 17.38 10.88
C ASP A 476 -23.77 16.22 11.36
N PHE A 477 -22.53 16.12 10.85
CA PHE A 477 -21.61 15.06 11.24
C PHE A 477 -20.69 15.49 12.37
N VAL A 478 -20.51 14.58 13.34
CA VAL A 478 -19.46 14.65 14.35
C VAL A 478 -18.75 13.30 14.32
N TRP A 479 -17.44 13.32 14.13
CA TRP A 479 -16.60 12.15 14.25
C TRP A 479 -16.39 11.82 15.73
N PRO A 480 -17.02 10.74 16.25
CA PRO A 480 -16.87 10.36 17.64
C PRO A 480 -15.45 9.86 17.91
N SER A 481 -14.99 10.10 19.13
CA SER A 481 -13.81 9.39 19.62
C SER A 481 -14.14 7.91 19.73
N PHE A 482 -13.27 7.06 19.22
CA PHE A 482 -13.37 5.63 19.32
C PHE A 482 -13.23 5.17 20.78
N ASP A 483 -14.00 4.15 21.12
CA ASP A 483 -14.07 3.51 22.43
C ASP A 483 -14.11 1.98 22.22
N ALA A 484 -13.43 1.23 23.10
CA ALA A 484 -13.34 -0.22 22.95
C ALA A 484 -14.65 -0.96 23.27
N ILE A 485 -15.54 -0.35 24.07
CA ILE A 485 -16.82 -0.95 24.49
C ILE A 485 -17.90 -0.68 23.46
N THR A 486 -17.92 0.55 22.92
CA THR A 486 -18.88 1.05 21.95
C THR A 486 -18.15 1.55 20.70
N PRO A 487 -17.56 0.64 19.90
CA PRO A 487 -16.70 1.04 18.80
C PRO A 487 -17.49 1.74 17.69
N GLN A 488 -17.19 3.01 17.49
CA GLN A 488 -17.75 3.84 16.42
C GLN A 488 -16.66 4.22 15.43
N VAL A 489 -16.96 4.05 14.15
CA VAL A 489 -16.05 4.32 13.04
C VAL A 489 -16.68 5.35 12.11
N ALA A 490 -15.89 6.32 11.65
CA ALA A 490 -16.35 7.26 10.63
C ALA A 490 -16.21 6.67 9.24
N SER A 491 -17.32 6.45 8.54
CA SER A 491 -17.30 6.14 7.13
C SER A 491 -17.28 7.41 6.29
N LEU A 492 -16.10 7.75 5.76
CA LEU A 492 -15.83 8.96 5.01
C LEU A 492 -16.25 8.77 3.56
N GLN A 493 -17.39 9.35 3.22
CA GLN A 493 -18.00 9.31 1.89
C GLN A 493 -18.67 10.64 1.53
N PHE A 494 -19.01 10.84 0.26
CA PHE A 494 -19.82 11.97 -0.22
C PHE A 494 -21.21 11.49 -0.66
N PRO A 495 -22.32 12.23 -0.41
CA PRO A 495 -22.41 13.65 0.01
C PRO A 495 -22.15 13.96 1.48
N GLY A 496 -22.02 12.96 2.33
CA GLY A 496 -21.61 13.19 3.71
C GLY A 496 -21.18 11.89 4.40
N PRO A 497 -20.32 12.02 5.42
CA PRO A 497 -19.82 10.87 6.16
C PRO A 497 -20.92 10.24 7.03
N ALA A 498 -20.75 8.97 7.36
CA ALA A 498 -21.65 8.20 8.22
C ALA A 498 -20.91 7.62 9.43
N ILE A 499 -21.64 7.18 10.45
CA ILE A 499 -21.07 6.39 11.56
C ILE A 499 -21.41 4.92 11.35
N THR A 500 -20.39 4.09 11.36
CA THR A 500 -20.45 2.64 11.23
C THR A 500 -19.79 1.97 12.43
N THR A 501 -19.77 0.63 12.42
CA THR A 501 -19.01 -0.18 13.37
C THR A 501 -17.70 -0.65 12.74
N LEU A 502 -16.88 -1.35 13.53
CA LEU A 502 -15.68 -2.00 13.01
C LEU A 502 -16.05 -3.02 11.92
N PRO A 503 -15.40 -2.97 10.74
CA PRO A 503 -15.70 -3.91 9.67
C PRO A 503 -15.23 -5.34 10.00
N ASP A 504 -15.89 -6.31 9.37
CA ASP A 504 -15.47 -7.71 9.25
C ASP A 504 -15.05 -8.44 10.54
N GLN A 505 -15.64 -8.10 11.69
CA GLN A 505 -15.22 -8.61 13.00
C GLN A 505 -15.21 -10.14 13.09
N GLU A 506 -16.26 -10.81 12.60
CA GLU A 506 -16.35 -12.28 12.64
C GLU A 506 -15.25 -12.95 11.82
N ARG A 507 -14.96 -12.41 10.62
CA ARG A 507 -13.89 -12.92 9.75
C ARG A 507 -12.52 -12.68 10.38
N ILE A 508 -12.29 -11.50 10.96
CA ILE A 508 -11.03 -11.17 11.63
C ILE A 508 -10.80 -12.08 12.83
N ALA A 509 -11.83 -12.37 13.63
CA ALA A 509 -11.73 -13.28 14.77
C ALA A 509 -11.24 -14.68 14.37
N VAL A 510 -11.63 -15.16 13.17
CA VAL A 510 -11.15 -16.45 12.63
C VAL A 510 -9.73 -16.35 12.08
N LEU A 511 -9.37 -15.25 11.41
CA LEU A 511 -8.08 -15.10 10.73
C LEU A 511 -6.93 -14.80 11.68
N MET A 512 -7.13 -13.93 12.67
CA MET A 512 -6.04 -13.40 13.51
C MET A 512 -5.14 -14.48 14.15
N PRO A 513 -5.64 -15.62 14.67
CA PRO A 513 -4.80 -16.67 15.24
C PRO A 513 -3.77 -17.28 14.27
N PHE A 514 -4.01 -17.20 12.96
CA PHE A 514 -3.11 -17.75 11.94
C PHE A 514 -2.00 -16.78 11.50
N PHE A 515 -2.14 -15.50 11.83
CA PHE A 515 -1.20 -14.44 11.42
C PHE A 515 -0.50 -13.75 12.60
N SER A 516 -0.89 -14.07 13.84
CA SER A 516 -0.27 -13.55 15.07
C SER A 516 0.94 -14.37 15.56
N GLY A 517 1.61 -15.11 14.67
CA GLY A 517 2.69 -16.04 14.98
C GLY A 517 4.09 -15.44 14.91
#